data_AF-A0A061RZ18-F1
#
_entry.id   AF-A0A061RZ18-F1
#
_cell.length_a   1.000
_cell.length_b   1.000
_cell.length_c   1.000
_cell.angle_alpha   90.00
_cell.angle_beta   90.00
_cell.angle_gamma   90.00
#
_symmetry.space_group_name_H-M   'P 1'
#
loop_
_entity.id
_entity.type
_entity.pdbx_description
1 polymer ?
#
loop_
_entity_poly.entity_id
_entity_poly.type
_entity_poly.pdbx_seq_one_letter_code
_entity_poly.pdbx_strand_id
1 'polypeptide(L)'
;MSGHGASVDEAAATQDLLYLVLQFLEEEQLTDAAQALQRQTGLYFSLKHVEQLILAGDFDTADSYVGAFTSLQDSASSVKLFFELRKAKYLEALDDGDRARAVAILRDELRVFRDYSPEVYREMALLLTLDNFRENEQLKSHGDRAAARRRLQLEVRDIVAKNPALSRRTQLPKMPPSMLKSLVNQGVFLQRSSGGVSLHAAMQAGPLSAASTSTAYPYVHAGILPPPLSTSGPFAGG
;
A
#
# COMPACT_ATOMS: atom_id res chain seq x y z
N MET A 1 -9.90 30.12 19.32
CA MET A 1 -9.14 28.85 19.36
C MET A 1 -9.93 27.77 18.61
N SER A 2 -10.08 27.89 17.29
CA SER A 2 -11.02 27.05 16.50
C SER A 2 -10.44 26.50 15.20
N GLY A 3 -9.11 26.44 15.07
CA GLY A 3 -8.44 26.02 13.83
C GLY A 3 -7.91 24.58 13.82
N HIS A 4 -8.03 23.82 14.92
CA HIS A 4 -7.41 22.50 15.05
C HIS A 4 -8.35 21.31 14.73
N GLY A 5 -9.66 21.54 14.63
CA GLY A 5 -10.66 20.49 14.34
C GLY A 5 -10.86 20.25 12.84
N ALA A 6 -10.97 21.31 12.04
CA ALA A 6 -11.26 21.21 10.61
C ALA A 6 -10.14 20.51 9.80
N SER A 7 -8.88 20.67 10.21
CA SER A 7 -7.73 20.04 9.53
C SER A 7 -7.65 18.53 9.75
N VAL A 8 -8.19 18.03 10.87
CA VAL A 8 -8.19 16.59 11.18
C VAL A 8 -9.30 15.88 10.41
N ASP A 9 -10.47 16.52 10.27
CA ASP A 9 -11.60 16.00 9.49
C ASP A 9 -11.28 15.93 7.99
N GLU A 10 -10.55 16.91 7.44
CA GLU A 10 -10.14 16.91 6.03
C GLU A 10 -9.06 15.85 5.72
N ALA A 11 -8.12 15.63 6.63
CA ALA A 11 -7.10 14.58 6.49
C ALA A 11 -7.73 13.17 6.54
N ALA A 12 -8.69 12.95 7.44
CA ALA A 12 -9.45 11.70 7.52
C ALA A 12 -10.27 11.46 6.24
N ALA A 13 -10.99 12.48 5.75
CA ALA A 13 -11.76 12.39 4.52
C ALA A 13 -10.89 12.11 3.28
N THR A 14 -9.70 12.73 3.21
CA THR A 14 -8.74 12.48 2.13
C THR A 14 -8.22 11.04 2.18
N GLN A 15 -7.94 10.52 3.37
CA GLN A 15 -7.50 9.14 3.55
C GLN A 15 -8.58 8.14 3.12
N ASP A 16 -9.83 8.37 3.50
CA ASP A 16 -10.96 7.53 3.09
C ASP A 16 -11.13 7.51 1.57
N LEU A 17 -10.97 8.66 0.91
CA LEU A 17 -10.99 8.76 -0.55
C LEU A 17 -9.85 7.95 -1.19
N LEU A 18 -8.65 7.98 -0.63
CA LEU A 18 -7.53 7.20 -1.13
C LEU A 18 -7.76 5.70 -1.00
N TYR A 19 -8.41 5.23 0.07
CA TYR A 19 -8.83 3.83 0.18
C TYR A 19 -9.89 3.44 -0.86
N LEU A 20 -10.84 4.33 -1.15
CA LEU A 20 -11.86 4.12 -2.20
C LEU A 20 -11.22 4.00 -3.58
N VAL A 21 -10.26 4.87 -3.90
CA VAL A 21 -9.49 4.78 -5.15
C VAL A 21 -8.70 3.49 -5.20
N LEU A 22 -8.02 3.11 -4.11
CA LEU A 22 -7.24 1.88 -4.07
C LEU A 22 -8.12 0.64 -4.29
N GLN A 23 -9.29 0.56 -3.63
CA GLN A 23 -10.26 -0.52 -3.86
C GLN A 23 -10.68 -0.59 -5.34
N PHE A 24 -11.00 0.56 -5.94
CA PHE A 24 -11.38 0.62 -7.34
C PHE A 24 -10.27 0.11 -8.28
N LEU A 25 -9.02 0.51 -8.06
CA LEU A 25 -7.89 0.05 -8.86
C LEU A 25 -7.70 -1.47 -8.75
N GLU A 26 -7.88 -2.04 -7.57
CA GLU A 26 -7.81 -3.49 -7.36
C GLU A 26 -8.96 -4.23 -8.06
N GLU A 27 -10.20 -3.71 -8.00
CA GLU A 27 -11.37 -4.29 -8.67
C GLU A 27 -11.24 -4.27 -10.20
N GLU A 28 -10.66 -3.20 -10.76
CA GLU A 28 -10.39 -3.05 -12.20
C GLU A 28 -9.09 -3.73 -12.64
N GLN A 29 -8.37 -4.41 -11.74
CA GLN A 29 -7.09 -5.08 -12.02
C GLN A 29 -6.00 -4.13 -12.54
N LEU A 30 -6.06 -2.85 -12.16
CA LEU A 30 -5.07 -1.82 -12.47
C LEU A 30 -3.89 -1.90 -11.49
N THR A 31 -3.15 -3.01 -11.53
CA THR A 31 -2.13 -3.38 -10.53
C THR A 31 -1.02 -2.34 -10.38
N ASP A 32 -0.51 -1.82 -11.49
CA ASP A 32 0.62 -0.90 -11.48
C ASP A 32 0.22 0.46 -10.87
N ALA A 33 -0.99 0.91 -11.18
CA ALA A 33 -1.57 2.12 -10.59
C ALA A 33 -1.83 1.93 -9.09
N ALA A 34 -2.36 0.77 -8.67
CA ALA A 34 -2.57 0.45 -7.26
C ALA A 34 -1.24 0.47 -6.48
N GLN A 35 -0.20 -0.17 -7.02
CA GLN A 35 1.13 -0.21 -6.41
C GLN A 35 1.80 1.18 -6.37
N ALA A 36 1.65 1.99 -7.42
CA ALA A 36 2.13 3.36 -7.43
C ALA A 36 1.45 4.21 -6.34
N LEU A 37 0.12 4.10 -6.20
CA LEU A 37 -0.65 4.80 -5.18
C LEU A 37 -0.23 4.36 -3.77
N GLN A 38 -0.09 3.05 -3.54
CA GLN A 38 0.38 2.49 -2.27
C GLN A 38 1.76 3.05 -1.88
N ARG A 39 2.72 3.06 -2.82
CA ARG A 39 4.08 3.59 -2.57
C ARG A 39 4.09 5.09 -2.29
N GLN A 40 3.33 5.88 -3.05
CA GLN A 40 3.33 7.34 -2.90
C GLN A 40 2.63 7.79 -1.61
N THR A 41 1.57 7.09 -1.22
CA THR A 41 0.76 7.46 -0.06
C THR A 41 1.23 6.80 1.23
N GLY A 42 1.90 5.65 1.13
CA GLY A 42 2.32 4.84 2.28
C GLY A 42 1.14 4.28 3.09
N LEU A 43 -0.10 4.36 2.59
CA LEU A 43 -1.31 4.04 3.37
C LEU A 43 -1.52 2.54 3.58
N TYR A 44 -1.25 1.75 2.54
CA TYR A 44 -1.46 0.32 2.56
C TYR A 44 -0.21 -0.42 2.05
N PHE A 45 0.26 -1.35 2.87
CA PHE A 45 1.39 -2.23 2.56
C PHE A 45 0.87 -3.58 2.08
N SER A 46 1.04 -3.86 0.79
CA SER A 46 0.66 -5.14 0.19
C SER A 46 1.73 -6.19 0.44
N LEU A 47 1.55 -6.99 1.49
CA LEU A 47 2.43 -8.14 1.75
C LEU A 47 2.43 -9.10 0.56
N LYS A 48 1.27 -9.36 -0.04
CA LYS A 48 1.13 -10.24 -1.21
C LYS A 48 2.01 -9.78 -2.39
N HIS A 49 2.12 -8.47 -2.61
CA HIS A 49 2.96 -7.93 -3.67
C HIS A 49 4.45 -8.20 -3.40
N VAL A 50 4.92 -7.93 -2.18
CA VAL A 50 6.32 -8.22 -1.78
C VAL A 50 6.62 -9.71 -1.90
N GLU A 51 5.69 -10.56 -1.47
CA GLU A 51 5.83 -12.02 -1.62
C GLU A 51 5.95 -12.44 -3.09
N GLN A 52 5.18 -11.84 -3.99
CA GLN A 52 5.29 -12.11 -5.44
C GLN A 52 6.63 -11.65 -6.02
N LEU A 53 7.13 -10.48 -5.62
CA LEU A 53 8.44 -9.98 -6.05
C LEU A 53 9.58 -10.90 -5.59
N ILE A 54 9.51 -11.39 -4.34
CA ILE A 54 10.47 -12.37 -3.80
C ILE A 54 10.47 -13.66 -4.62
N LEU A 55 9.28 -14.20 -4.94
CA LEU A 55 9.18 -15.42 -5.75
C LEU A 55 9.71 -15.21 -7.18
N ALA A 56 9.49 -14.03 -7.75
CA ALA A 56 10.04 -13.63 -9.04
C ALA A 56 11.56 -13.40 -9.00
N GLY A 57 12.12 -13.08 -7.82
CA GLY A 57 13.54 -12.71 -7.65
C GLY A 57 13.83 -11.24 -7.93
N ASP A 58 12.79 -10.42 -8.00
CA ASP A 58 12.92 -8.97 -8.19
C ASP A 58 13.13 -8.28 -6.83
N PHE A 59 14.31 -8.52 -6.26
CA PHE A 59 14.69 -7.99 -4.95
C PHE A 59 14.85 -6.48 -4.96
N ASP A 60 15.21 -5.87 -6.08
CA ASP A 60 15.37 -4.41 -6.21
C ASP A 60 14.02 -3.70 -6.07
N THR A 61 13.00 -4.18 -6.80
CA THR A 61 11.65 -3.66 -6.65
C THR A 61 11.09 -3.94 -5.26
N ALA A 62 11.39 -5.11 -4.66
CA ALA A 62 10.96 -5.43 -3.31
C ALA A 62 11.58 -4.50 -2.26
N ASP A 63 12.90 -4.26 -2.33
CA ASP A 63 13.64 -3.35 -1.44
C ASP A 63 13.09 -1.91 -1.54
N SER A 64 12.89 -1.43 -2.77
CA SER A 64 12.31 -0.12 -3.04
C SER A 64 10.87 0.02 -2.53
N TYR A 65 10.02 -1.00 -2.74
CA TYR A 65 8.65 -0.99 -2.26
C TYR A 65 8.61 -0.93 -0.73
N VAL A 66 9.38 -1.77 -0.04
CA VAL A 66 9.48 -1.76 1.43
C VAL A 66 10.02 -0.41 1.95
N GLY A 67 10.98 0.18 1.25
CA GLY A 67 11.55 1.50 1.57
C GLY A 67 10.55 2.65 1.58
N ALA A 68 9.41 2.53 0.92
CA ALA A 68 8.34 3.53 0.97
C ALA A 68 7.57 3.53 2.31
N PHE A 69 7.68 2.45 3.09
CA PHE A 69 6.90 2.27 4.32
C PHE A 69 7.74 2.21 5.59
N THR A 70 9.02 1.84 5.48
CA THR A 70 9.93 1.77 6.62
C THR A 70 11.38 2.00 6.23
N SER A 71 12.20 2.39 7.21
CA SER A 71 13.63 2.60 7.10
C SER A 71 14.43 1.71 8.06
N LEU A 72 15.74 1.60 7.82
CA LEU A 72 16.67 0.89 8.71
C LEU A 72 16.74 1.47 10.14
N GLN A 73 16.26 2.70 10.35
CA GLN A 73 16.27 3.35 11.67
C GLN A 73 14.98 3.12 12.46
N ASP A 74 13.94 2.56 11.83
CA ASP A 74 12.62 2.50 12.46
C ASP A 74 12.51 1.41 13.51
N SER A 75 13.05 0.21 13.23
CA SER A 75 12.98 -0.94 14.13
C SER A 75 13.97 -2.04 13.78
N ALA A 76 14.26 -2.92 14.75
CA ALA A 76 15.04 -4.13 14.49
C ALA A 76 14.38 -5.05 13.43
N SER A 77 13.04 -5.07 13.36
CA SER A 77 12.30 -5.79 12.31
C SER A 77 12.54 -5.18 10.94
N SER A 78 12.64 -3.85 10.83
CA SER A 78 12.97 -3.16 9.58
C SER A 78 14.39 -3.50 9.13
N VAL A 79 15.36 -3.44 10.04
CA VAL A 79 16.76 -3.87 9.76
C VAL A 79 16.79 -5.31 9.26
N LYS A 80 16.10 -6.22 9.95
CA LYS A 80 16.04 -7.63 9.55
C LYS A 80 15.39 -7.82 8.17
N LEU A 81 14.32 -7.09 7.87
CA LEU A 81 13.62 -7.17 6.59
C LEU A 81 14.53 -6.80 5.41
N PHE A 82 15.18 -5.64 5.48
CA PHE A 82 16.13 -5.20 4.44
C PHE A 82 17.33 -6.16 4.32
N PHE A 83 17.83 -6.65 5.46
CA PHE A 83 18.93 -7.59 5.46
C PHE A 83 18.58 -8.89 4.72
N GLU A 84 17.42 -9.50 5.01
CA GLU A 84 17.02 -10.75 4.38
C GLU A 84 16.78 -10.61 2.87
N LEU A 85 16.19 -9.50 2.42
CA LEU A 85 16.01 -9.23 0.98
C LEU A 85 17.36 -9.12 0.24
N ARG A 86 18.27 -8.29 0.76
CA ARG A 86 19.59 -8.05 0.14
C ARG A 86 20.51 -9.26 0.26
N LYS A 87 20.39 -10.03 1.35
CA LYS A 87 21.09 -11.30 1.52
C LYS A 87 20.63 -12.32 0.48
N ALA A 88 19.33 -12.44 0.22
CA ALA A 88 18.84 -13.34 -0.82
C ALA A 88 19.39 -12.95 -2.21
N LYS A 89 19.34 -11.66 -2.55
CA LYS A 89 19.95 -11.12 -3.79
C LYS A 89 21.45 -11.46 -3.90
N TYR A 90 22.18 -11.30 -2.80
CA TYR A 90 23.62 -11.62 -2.72
C TYR A 90 23.89 -13.13 -2.91
N LEU A 91 23.16 -13.99 -2.22
CA LEU A 91 23.33 -15.44 -2.33
C LEU A 91 22.96 -15.96 -3.73
N GLU A 92 21.94 -15.39 -4.38
CA GLU A 92 21.62 -15.74 -5.77
C GLU A 92 22.73 -15.34 -6.75
N ALA A 93 23.39 -14.19 -6.54
CA ALA A 93 24.55 -13.80 -7.35
C ALA A 93 25.75 -14.75 -7.16
N LEU A 94 25.97 -15.24 -5.94
CA LEU A 94 26.97 -16.29 -5.68
C LEU A 94 26.60 -17.61 -6.36
N ASP A 95 25.32 -17.98 -6.33
CA ASP A 95 24.82 -19.21 -6.96
C ASP A 95 24.94 -19.19 -8.49
N ASP A 96 24.80 -18.01 -9.10
CA ASP A 96 25.02 -17.79 -10.54
C ASP A 96 26.52 -17.75 -10.92
N GLY A 97 27.44 -17.80 -9.95
CA GLY A 97 28.87 -17.64 -10.17
C GLY A 97 29.30 -16.22 -10.52
N ASP A 98 28.39 -15.24 -10.46
CA ASP A 98 28.65 -13.84 -10.74
C ASP A 98 29.29 -13.15 -9.52
N ARG A 99 30.58 -13.44 -9.31
CA ARG A 99 31.36 -12.87 -8.21
C ARG A 99 31.45 -11.34 -8.29
N ALA A 100 31.44 -10.75 -9.48
CA ALA A 100 31.49 -9.30 -9.63
C ALA A 100 30.22 -8.64 -9.08
N ARG A 101 29.05 -9.18 -9.43
CA ARG A 101 27.76 -8.75 -8.86
C ARG A 101 27.67 -9.00 -7.37
N ALA A 102 28.12 -10.15 -6.88
CA ALA A 102 28.13 -10.46 -5.46
C ALA A 102 28.98 -9.45 -4.65
N VAL A 103 30.18 -9.08 -5.14
CA VAL A 103 31.02 -8.05 -4.52
C VAL A 103 30.34 -6.68 -4.52
N ALA A 104 29.68 -6.31 -5.62
CA ALA A 104 28.95 -5.05 -5.71
C ALA A 104 27.82 -4.99 -4.66
N ILE A 105 26.99 -6.04 -4.57
CA ILE A 105 25.91 -6.11 -3.57
C ILE A 105 26.48 -6.06 -2.14
N LEU A 106 27.57 -6.78 -1.86
CA LEU A 106 28.20 -6.76 -0.55
C LEU A 106 28.68 -5.34 -0.16
N ARG A 107 29.35 -4.65 -1.09
CA ARG A 107 29.93 -3.32 -0.87
C ARG A 107 28.89 -2.21 -0.78
N ASP A 108 27.87 -2.26 -1.64
CA ASP A 108 26.96 -1.14 -1.86
C ASP A 108 25.67 -1.29 -1.05
N GLU A 109 25.16 -2.52 -0.89
CA GLU A 109 23.84 -2.78 -0.30
C GLU A 109 23.94 -3.40 1.10
N LEU A 110 24.90 -4.30 1.33
CA LEU A 110 25.05 -4.99 2.62
C LEU A 110 25.99 -4.28 3.60
N ARG A 111 26.84 -3.36 3.13
CA ARG A 111 27.81 -2.63 3.96
C ARG A 111 27.20 -1.91 5.13
N VAL A 112 25.98 -1.38 4.96
CA VAL A 112 25.25 -0.67 6.03
C VAL A 112 24.98 -1.57 7.23
N PHE A 113 24.85 -2.89 7.06
CA PHE A 113 24.57 -3.82 8.16
C PHE A 113 25.80 -4.12 9.03
N ARG A 114 27.00 -3.74 8.58
CA ARG A 114 28.22 -3.87 9.39
C ARG A 114 28.11 -3.13 10.72
N ASP A 115 27.44 -1.99 10.73
CA ASP A 115 27.29 -1.16 11.93
C ASP A 115 26.27 -1.77 12.92
N TYR A 116 25.40 -2.68 12.44
CA TYR A 116 24.42 -3.41 13.25
C TYR A 116 24.96 -4.76 13.72
N SER A 117 25.72 -5.46 12.87
CA SER A 117 26.35 -6.74 13.17
C SER A 117 27.64 -6.93 12.35
N PRO A 118 28.80 -6.56 12.92
CA PRO A 118 30.10 -6.70 12.26
C PRO A 118 30.43 -8.15 11.90
N GLU A 119 30.14 -9.09 12.81
CA GLU A 119 30.32 -10.53 12.60
C GLU A 119 29.53 -11.04 11.40
N VAL A 120 28.24 -10.70 11.27
CA VAL A 120 27.42 -11.14 10.13
C VAL A 120 27.95 -10.57 8.82
N TYR A 121 28.34 -9.30 8.79
CA TYR A 121 28.96 -8.72 7.59
C TYR A 121 30.27 -9.42 7.20
N ARG A 122 31.10 -9.75 8.20
CA ARG A 122 32.34 -10.51 7.99
C ARG A 122 32.06 -11.92 7.46
N GLU A 123 31.07 -12.62 8.01
CA GLU A 123 30.64 -13.93 7.52
C GLU A 123 30.19 -13.85 6.05
N MET A 124 29.39 -12.84 5.68
CA MET A 124 28.99 -12.64 4.29
C MET A 124 30.20 -12.42 3.37
N ALA A 125 31.19 -11.64 3.81
CA ALA A 125 32.42 -11.42 3.04
C ALA A 125 33.24 -12.71 2.86
N LEU A 126 33.29 -13.59 3.86
CA LEU A 126 33.97 -14.89 3.76
C LEU A 126 33.31 -15.82 2.74
N LEU A 127 32.02 -15.67 2.45
CA LEU A 127 31.36 -16.48 1.42
C LEU A 127 31.96 -16.25 0.01
N LEU A 128 32.56 -15.09 -0.25
CA LEU A 128 33.23 -14.80 -1.53
C LEU A 128 34.46 -15.68 -1.77
N THR A 129 35.09 -16.18 -0.71
CA THR A 129 36.32 -16.99 -0.82
C THR A 129 36.01 -18.46 -1.07
N LEU A 130 34.76 -18.87 -0.93
CA LEU A 130 34.31 -20.24 -1.18
C LEU A 130 33.99 -20.44 -2.66
N ASP A 131 34.19 -21.66 -3.16
CA ASP A 131 33.73 -22.05 -4.49
C ASP A 131 32.22 -22.30 -4.48
N ASN A 132 31.69 -22.84 -3.38
CA ASN A 132 30.27 -22.95 -3.13
C ASN A 132 29.94 -22.41 -1.74
N PHE A 133 29.10 -21.37 -1.65
CA PHE A 133 28.70 -20.78 -0.37
C PHE A 133 27.96 -21.76 0.55
N ARG A 134 27.45 -22.89 0.02
CA ARG A 134 26.81 -23.97 0.79
C ARG A 134 27.82 -24.84 1.57
N GLU A 135 29.12 -24.64 1.39
CA GLU A 135 30.16 -25.20 2.27
C GLU A 135 30.15 -24.55 3.66
N ASN A 136 29.54 -23.36 3.79
CA ASN A 136 29.31 -22.74 5.07
C ASN A 136 28.25 -23.53 5.87
N GLU A 137 28.56 -23.89 7.12
CA GLU A 137 27.68 -24.67 8.00
C GLU A 137 26.28 -24.06 8.18
N GLN A 138 26.15 -22.73 8.18
CA GLN A 138 24.84 -22.06 8.31
C GLN A 138 24.01 -22.10 7.01
N LEU A 139 24.66 -22.32 5.86
CA LEU A 139 24.02 -22.27 4.53
C LEU A 139 23.97 -23.63 3.83
N LYS A 140 24.44 -24.68 4.48
CA LYS A 140 24.43 -26.06 3.98
C LYS A 140 23.03 -26.54 3.57
N SER A 141 21.98 -26.08 4.26
CA SER A 141 20.58 -26.40 3.99
C SER A 141 19.87 -25.40 3.07
N HIS A 142 20.59 -24.49 2.42
CA HIS A 142 20.00 -23.46 1.56
C HIS A 142 19.23 -24.05 0.36
N GLY A 143 19.54 -25.27 -0.10
CA GLY A 143 18.79 -25.93 -1.17
C GLY A 143 18.82 -25.15 -2.50
N ASP A 144 17.78 -25.36 -3.32
CA ASP A 144 17.62 -24.66 -4.60
C ASP A 144 17.00 -23.26 -4.43
N ARG A 145 17.12 -22.45 -5.49
CA ARG A 145 16.63 -21.07 -5.57
C ARG A 145 15.13 -20.96 -5.27
N ALA A 146 14.30 -21.86 -5.76
CA ALA A 146 12.86 -21.80 -5.56
C ALA A 146 12.48 -22.08 -4.09
N ALA A 147 13.14 -23.05 -3.46
CA ALA A 147 13.00 -23.35 -2.05
C ALA A 147 13.52 -22.21 -1.17
N ALA A 148 14.65 -21.59 -1.54
CA ALA A 148 15.20 -20.43 -0.85
C ALA A 148 14.24 -19.24 -0.87
N ARG A 149 13.69 -18.88 -2.04
CA ARG A 149 12.68 -17.82 -2.18
C ARG A 149 11.41 -18.09 -1.37
N ARG A 150 10.92 -19.34 -1.36
CA ARG A 150 9.77 -19.72 -0.52
C ARG A 150 10.05 -19.58 0.98
N ARG A 151 11.25 -19.94 1.45
CA ARG A 151 11.60 -19.72 2.86
C ARG A 151 11.72 -18.24 3.18
N LEU A 152 12.33 -17.46 2.30
CA LEU A 152 12.39 -16.00 2.44
C LEU A 152 11.00 -15.37 2.51
N GLN A 153 10.06 -15.82 1.66
CA GLN A 153 8.66 -15.37 1.69
C GLN A 153 8.02 -15.57 3.08
N LEU A 154 8.20 -16.76 3.68
CA LEU A 154 7.68 -17.07 5.01
C LEU A 154 8.33 -16.22 6.11
N GLU A 155 9.64 -16.02 6.02
CA GLU A 155 10.40 -15.19 6.95
C GLU A 155 9.97 -13.73 6.86
N VAL A 156 9.85 -13.17 5.65
CA VAL A 156 9.39 -11.80 5.41
C VAL A 156 7.98 -11.60 5.97
N ARG A 157 7.08 -12.56 5.81
CA ARG A 157 5.74 -12.50 6.40
C ARG A 157 5.79 -12.39 7.94
N ASP A 158 6.62 -13.20 8.59
CA ASP A 158 6.79 -13.15 10.05
C ASP A 158 7.42 -11.83 10.51
N ILE A 159 8.43 -11.33 9.78
CA ILE A 159 9.06 -10.03 10.06
C ILE A 159 8.05 -8.88 9.92
N VAL A 160 7.25 -8.88 8.85
CA VAL A 160 6.22 -7.85 8.60
C VAL A 160 5.15 -7.86 9.69
N ALA A 161 4.72 -9.05 10.15
CA ALA A 161 3.76 -9.17 11.24
C ALA A 161 4.28 -8.58 12.56
N LYS A 162 5.59 -8.65 12.80
CA LYS A 162 6.26 -8.10 13.99
C LYS A 162 6.68 -6.64 13.83
N ASN A 163 6.68 -6.11 12.61
CA ASN A 163 7.14 -4.75 12.34
C ASN A 163 6.04 -3.72 12.69
N PRO A 164 6.27 -2.78 13.62
CA PRO A 164 5.25 -1.82 14.03
C PRO A 164 4.86 -0.82 12.93
N ALA A 165 5.76 -0.51 12.01
CA ALA A 165 5.50 0.39 10.89
C ALA A 165 4.63 -0.27 9.81
N LEU A 166 4.79 -1.58 9.61
CA LEU A 166 4.14 -2.33 8.52
C LEU A 166 2.85 -3.04 8.95
N SER A 167 2.87 -3.71 10.10
CA SER A 167 1.77 -4.58 10.56
C SER A 167 0.42 -3.88 10.55
N ARG A 168 0.36 -2.62 10.98
CA ARG A 168 -0.85 -1.78 11.02
C ARG A 168 -1.39 -1.40 9.64
N ARG A 169 -0.58 -1.51 8.59
CA ARG A 169 -0.88 -1.10 7.20
C ARG A 169 -1.14 -2.28 6.27
N THR A 170 -1.15 -3.51 6.80
CA THR A 170 -1.37 -4.74 6.01
C THR A 170 -2.85 -5.07 5.76
N GLN A 171 -3.76 -4.36 6.42
CA GLN A 171 -5.20 -4.57 6.29
C GLN A 171 -5.85 -3.31 5.73
N LEU A 172 -6.50 -3.46 4.57
CA LEU A 172 -7.40 -2.45 4.04
C LEU A 172 -8.64 -2.37 4.96
N PRO A 173 -9.22 -1.16 5.13
CA PRO A 173 -10.54 -1.03 5.74
C PRO A 173 -11.56 -1.93 5.01
N LYS A 174 -12.43 -2.60 5.77
CA LYS A 174 -13.51 -3.40 5.19
C LYS A 174 -14.55 -2.46 4.58
N MET A 175 -14.64 -2.46 3.25
CA MET A 175 -15.62 -1.67 2.51
C MET A 175 -16.47 -2.59 1.62
N PRO A 176 -17.78 -2.32 1.49
CA PRO A 176 -18.60 -2.87 0.41
C PRO A 176 -17.89 -2.84 -0.96
N PRO A 177 -18.06 -3.86 -1.81
CA PRO A 177 -17.48 -3.86 -3.14
C PRO A 177 -18.05 -2.70 -3.97
N SER A 178 -17.22 -2.15 -4.86
CA SER A 178 -17.57 -1.06 -5.76
C SER A 178 -18.15 0.17 -5.04
N MET A 179 -17.62 0.49 -3.86
CA MET A 179 -18.09 1.63 -3.06
C MET A 179 -17.88 2.95 -3.82
N LEU A 180 -16.72 3.14 -4.46
CA LEU A 180 -16.45 4.34 -5.25
C LEU A 180 -17.49 4.53 -6.38
N LYS A 181 -17.77 3.47 -7.14
CA LYS A 181 -18.80 3.50 -8.19
C LYS A 181 -20.18 3.83 -7.62
N SER A 182 -20.52 3.26 -6.46
CA SER A 182 -21.79 3.50 -5.79
C SER A 182 -21.95 4.95 -5.33
N LEU A 183 -20.90 5.53 -4.73
CA LEU A 183 -20.88 6.94 -4.30
C LEU A 183 -20.97 7.89 -5.50
N VAL A 184 -20.24 7.61 -6.58
CA VAL A 184 -20.32 8.38 -7.82
C VAL A 184 -21.74 8.32 -8.39
N ASN A 185 -22.38 7.14 -8.43
CA ASN A 185 -23.75 6.98 -8.91
C ASN A 185 -24.76 7.75 -8.05
N GLN A 186 -24.62 7.73 -6.73
CA GLN A 186 -25.43 8.52 -5.81
C GLN A 186 -25.25 10.03 -6.06
N GLY A 187 -24.00 10.48 -6.22
CA GLY A 187 -23.70 11.89 -6.54
C GLY A 187 -24.35 12.34 -7.85
N VAL A 188 -24.25 11.52 -8.91
CA VAL A 188 -24.90 11.80 -10.20
C VAL A 188 -26.42 11.85 -10.07
N PHE A 189 -27.01 10.95 -9.29
CA PHE A 189 -28.46 10.96 -9.02
C PHE A 189 -28.88 12.27 -8.34
N LEU A 190 -28.17 12.68 -7.28
CA LEU A 190 -28.45 13.90 -6.54
C LEU A 190 -28.30 15.15 -7.40
N GLN A 191 -27.28 15.22 -8.26
CA GLN A 191 -27.10 16.31 -9.23
C GLN A 191 -28.27 16.38 -10.21
N ARG A 192 -28.73 15.24 -10.75
CA ARG A 192 -29.89 15.21 -11.64
C ARG A 192 -31.17 15.66 -10.95
N SER A 193 -31.41 15.22 -9.71
CA SER A 193 -32.61 15.61 -8.94
C SER A 193 -32.61 17.08 -8.52
N SER A 194 -31.44 17.72 -8.44
CA SER A 194 -31.27 19.14 -8.08
C SER A 194 -31.10 20.07 -9.29
N GLY A 195 -31.17 19.56 -10.52
CA GLY A 195 -31.00 20.33 -11.76
C GLY A 195 -29.54 20.69 -12.11
N GLY A 196 -28.56 20.02 -11.50
CA GLY A 196 -27.13 20.21 -11.74
C GLY A 196 -26.61 19.56 -13.03
N VAL A 197 -25.43 20.01 -13.46
CA VAL A 197 -24.74 19.48 -14.65
C VAL A 197 -24.21 18.08 -14.36
N SER A 198 -24.39 17.13 -15.29
CA SER A 198 -23.87 15.77 -15.11
C SER A 198 -22.34 15.74 -15.08
N LEU A 199 -21.74 14.88 -14.25
CA LEU A 199 -20.28 14.70 -14.18
C LEU A 199 -19.65 14.48 -15.57
N HIS A 200 -20.30 13.70 -16.44
CA HIS A 200 -19.83 13.45 -17.79
C HIS A 200 -19.83 14.73 -18.66
N ALA A 201 -20.88 15.54 -18.57
CA ALA A 201 -20.94 16.84 -19.26
C ALA A 201 -19.91 17.84 -18.70
N ALA A 202 -19.65 17.81 -17.39
CA ALA A 202 -18.64 18.63 -16.75
C ALA A 202 -17.20 18.23 -17.16
N MET A 203 -16.93 16.93 -17.32
CA MET A 203 -15.63 16.42 -17.79
C MET A 203 -15.40 16.63 -19.28
N GLN A 204 -16.46 16.77 -20.08
CA GLN A 204 -16.37 17.10 -21.51
C GLN A 204 -16.34 18.60 -21.80
N ALA A 205 -16.73 19.43 -20.84
CA ALA A 205 -16.48 20.86 -20.93
C ALA A 205 -14.96 21.08 -20.86
N GLY A 206 -14.39 21.65 -21.92
CA GLY A 206 -12.98 22.06 -21.95
C GLY A 206 -12.64 23.00 -20.78
N PRO A 207 -11.34 23.25 -20.52
CA PRO A 207 -10.91 23.99 -19.33
C PRO A 207 -11.70 25.28 -19.19
N LEU A 208 -12.35 25.45 -18.03
CA LEU A 208 -13.11 26.65 -17.70
C LEU A 208 -12.21 27.86 -17.93
N SER A 209 -12.49 28.60 -19.01
CA SER A 209 -11.97 29.94 -19.19
C SER A 209 -12.35 30.73 -17.95
N ALA A 210 -11.33 31.18 -17.21
CA ALA A 210 -11.47 32.03 -16.04
C ALA A 210 -12.06 33.39 -16.44
N ALA A 211 -13.37 33.42 -16.67
CA ALA A 211 -14.13 34.65 -16.87
C ALA A 211 -15.61 34.32 -16.67
N SER A 212 -16.06 34.31 -15.41
CA SER A 212 -17.33 34.90 -14.94
C SER A 212 -17.55 34.44 -13.50
N THR A 213 -16.97 35.19 -12.57
CA THR A 213 -17.53 35.34 -11.23
C THR A 213 -18.95 35.85 -11.37
N SER A 214 -19.92 35.11 -10.83
CA SER A 214 -21.18 35.58 -10.24
C SER A 214 -22.30 34.59 -10.53
N THR A 215 -22.68 33.81 -9.51
CA THR A 215 -24.05 33.87 -8.95
C THR A 215 -24.10 33.01 -7.69
N ALA A 216 -24.28 33.71 -6.57
CA ALA A 216 -24.92 33.33 -5.31
C ALA A 216 -25.20 31.83 -5.03
N TYR A 217 -24.54 31.31 -4.00
CA TYR A 217 -25.07 30.22 -3.18
C TYR A 217 -26.24 30.75 -2.33
N PRO A 218 -27.44 30.15 -2.36
CA PRO A 218 -28.40 30.35 -1.29
C PRO A 218 -28.17 29.30 -0.20
N TYR A 219 -27.62 29.76 0.92
CA TYR A 219 -27.87 29.14 2.23
C TYR A 219 -29.37 29.20 2.49
N VAL A 220 -30.05 28.07 2.70
CA VAL A 220 -31.42 28.06 3.22
C VAL A 220 -31.48 27.17 4.46
N HIS A 221 -31.60 27.83 5.60
CA HIS A 221 -32.12 27.27 6.85
C HIS A 221 -33.63 26.98 6.69
N ALA A 222 -34.06 25.75 6.98
CA ALA A 222 -35.39 25.40 7.48
C ALA A 222 -35.28 23.94 7.99
N GLY A 223 -35.56 23.59 9.25
CA GLY A 223 -36.78 23.87 9.98
C GLY A 223 -37.55 22.56 10.12
N ILE A 224 -37.49 21.97 11.31
CA ILE A 224 -38.10 20.70 11.74
C ILE A 224 -39.63 20.69 11.51
N LEU A 225 -40.20 19.59 10.98
CA LEU A 225 -41.52 19.08 11.40
C LEU A 225 -41.74 17.60 10.95
N PRO A 226 -42.34 16.73 11.79
CA PRO A 226 -42.56 15.30 11.51
C PRO A 226 -43.87 15.02 10.74
N PRO A 227 -44.07 13.80 10.19
CA PRO A 227 -45.28 13.47 9.42
C PRO A 227 -46.52 13.21 10.29
N PRO A 228 -47.74 13.44 9.77
CA PRO A 228 -48.98 13.31 10.54
C PRO A 228 -49.52 11.87 10.61
N LEU A 229 -50.13 11.55 11.76
CA LEU A 229 -50.93 10.35 12.03
C LEU A 229 -52.19 10.33 11.15
N SER A 230 -52.45 9.21 10.47
CA SER A 230 -53.74 8.93 9.83
C SER A 230 -54.55 7.99 10.71
N THR A 231 -55.64 8.52 11.29
CA THR A 231 -56.72 7.73 11.89
C THR A 231 -58.01 7.95 11.11
N SER A 232 -58.66 6.86 10.71
CA SER A 232 -60.08 6.53 10.91
C SER A 232 -60.67 5.77 9.71
N GLY A 233 -61.27 4.61 10.01
CA GLY A 233 -62.09 3.82 9.08
C GLY A 233 -63.48 4.44 8.87
N PRO A 234 -64.41 3.70 8.24
CA PRO A 234 -65.36 2.96 9.07
C PRO A 234 -65.87 1.60 8.54
N PHE A 235 -66.25 0.77 9.53
CA PHE A 235 -67.27 -0.29 9.69
C PHE A 235 -68.10 -0.93 8.54
N ALA A 236 -68.37 -2.23 8.79
CA ALA A 236 -69.54 -3.09 8.49
C ALA A 236 -69.69 -3.65 7.06
N GLY A 237 -70.07 -4.92 6.82
CA GLY A 237 -70.50 -6.04 7.66
C GLY A 237 -70.87 -7.24 6.75
N GLY A 238 -70.95 -8.45 7.31
CA GLY A 238 -71.32 -9.69 6.62
C GLY A 238 -70.68 -10.92 7.27
#